data_AF-K9TFW1-F1
#
_entry.id   AF-K9TFW1-F1
#
_cell.length_a   1.000
_cell.length_b   1.000
_cell.length_c   1.000
_cell.angle_alpha   90.00
_cell.angle_beta   90.00
_cell.angle_gamma   90.00
#
_symmetry.space_group_name_H-M   'P 1'
#
loop_
_entity.id
_entity.type
_entity.pdbx_description
1 polymer ?
#
loop_
_entity_poly.entity_id
_entity_poly.type
_entity_poly.pdbx_seq_one_letter_code
_entity_poly.pdbx_strand_id
1 'polypeptide(L)'
;MSLTTFPEVKMSSSTTESLIESAIGQLEKLPPQQPQQVLDYIEFLAQKYIEPQTPQPRISGLHRGMGWISDDFNDPIPPDYWRDTKSR
;
A
#
# COMPACT_ATOMS: atom_id res chain seq x y z
N MET A 1 -1.02 18.66 -37.72
CA MET A 1 -2.23 18.81 -36.90
C MET A 1 -2.46 17.44 -36.27
N SER A 2 -2.31 17.17 -34.98
CA SER A 2 -2.31 18.00 -33.77
C SER A 2 -1.47 17.32 -32.69
N LEU A 3 -0.76 18.09 -31.87
CA LEU A 3 -0.10 17.60 -30.66
C LEU A 3 -1.14 17.57 -29.54
N THR A 4 -1.36 16.41 -28.93
CA THR A 4 -2.23 16.25 -27.76
C THR A 4 -1.50 16.82 -26.55
N THR A 5 -1.87 18.03 -26.16
CA THR A 5 -1.46 18.67 -24.91
C THR A 5 -2.03 17.88 -23.74
N PHE A 6 -1.14 17.31 -22.92
CA PHE A 6 -1.49 16.80 -21.59
C PHE A 6 -1.91 17.98 -20.70
N PRO A 7 -2.96 17.86 -19.88
CA PRO A 7 -3.33 18.92 -18.96
C PRO A 7 -2.23 19.07 -17.90
N GLU A 8 -1.47 20.16 -17.98
CA GLU A 8 -0.63 20.64 -16.89
C GLU A 8 -1.54 21.00 -15.73
N VAL A 9 -1.54 20.15 -14.70
CA VAL A 9 -2.24 20.42 -13.43
C VAL A 9 -1.49 21.56 -12.74
N LYS A 10 -1.82 22.80 -13.09
CA LYS A 10 -1.52 23.98 -12.28
C LYS A 10 -2.48 23.98 -11.09
N MET A 11 -2.23 23.14 -10.09
CA MET A 11 -2.83 23.33 -8.77
C MET A 11 -2.18 24.58 -8.17
N SER A 12 -3.02 25.60 -7.95
CA SER A 12 -2.71 26.90 -7.38
C SER A 12 -1.76 26.78 -6.19
N SER A 13 -0.54 27.32 -6.28
CA SER A 13 0.48 27.28 -5.22
C SER A 13 -0.06 27.75 -3.86
N SER A 14 -0.97 28.72 -3.88
CA SER A 14 -1.63 29.28 -2.70
C SER A 14 -2.43 28.26 -1.87
N THR A 15 -3.04 27.23 -2.50
CA THR A 15 -3.80 26.22 -1.77
C THR A 15 -2.89 25.28 -1.00
N THR A 16 -1.78 24.85 -1.63
CA THR A 16 -0.79 23.95 -1.03
C THR A 16 -0.08 24.62 0.15
N GLU A 17 0.28 25.89 0.02
CA GLU A 17 0.91 26.68 1.09
C GLU A 17 0.01 26.74 2.34
N SER A 18 -1.29 27.05 2.16
CA SER A 18 -2.24 27.10 3.28
C SER A 18 -2.44 25.73 3.97
N LEU A 19 -2.33 24.64 3.20
CA LEU A 19 -2.47 23.28 3.73
C LEU A 19 -1.25 22.90 4.57
N ILE A 20 -0.05 23.28 4.14
CA ILE A 20 1.20 23.04 4.87
C ILE A 20 1.21 23.82 6.18
N GLU A 21 0.82 25.09 6.16
CA GLU A 21 0.72 25.91 7.38
C GLU A 21 -0.26 25.31 8.41
N SER A 22 -1.43 24.87 7.94
CA SER A 22 -2.42 24.18 8.78
C SER A 22 -1.88 22.87 9.35
N ALA A 23 -1.13 22.10 8.56
CA ALA A 23 -0.51 20.85 9.00
C ALA A 23 0.53 21.10 10.08
N ILE A 24 1.43 22.07 9.90
CA ILE A 24 2.45 22.45 10.90
C ILE A 24 1.78 22.83 12.23
N GLY A 25 0.73 23.66 12.18
CA GLY A 25 0.00 24.07 13.38
C GLY A 25 -0.76 22.92 14.09
N GLN A 26 -1.05 21.82 13.40
CA GLN A 26 -1.58 20.61 14.02
C GLN A 26 -0.47 19.73 14.60
N LEU A 27 0.67 19.61 13.92
CA LEU A 27 1.86 18.89 14.38
C LEU A 27 2.40 19.42 15.72
N GLU A 28 2.39 20.74 15.92
CA GLU A 28 2.82 21.38 17.18
C GLU A 28 1.92 21.07 18.37
N LYS A 29 0.66 20.70 18.12
CA LYS A 29 -0.33 20.35 19.17
C LYS A 29 -0.26 18.88 19.56
N LEU A 30 0.51 18.07 18.84
CA LEU A 30 0.61 16.64 19.10
C LEU A 30 1.55 16.35 20.29
N PRO A 31 1.21 15.37 21.13
CA PRO A 31 2.13 14.77 22.08
C PRO A 31 3.48 14.40 21.45
N PRO A 32 4.60 14.53 22.18
CA PRO A 32 5.96 14.38 21.64
C PRO A 32 6.31 13.02 21.03
N GLN A 33 5.43 12.02 21.17
CA GLN A 33 5.61 10.66 20.64
C GLN A 33 5.00 10.44 19.25
N GLN A 34 4.11 11.32 18.80
CA GLN A 34 3.34 11.19 17.57
C GLN A 34 3.97 11.85 16.32
N PRO A 35 4.83 12.87 16.41
CA PRO A 35 5.48 13.47 15.24
C PRO A 35 6.27 12.47 14.39
N GLN A 36 6.89 11.48 15.03
CA GLN A 36 7.61 10.42 14.32
C GLN A 36 6.67 9.61 13.42
N GLN A 37 5.47 9.26 13.88
CA GLN A 37 4.50 8.50 13.10
C GLN A 37 4.02 9.28 11.87
N VAL A 38 3.90 10.61 12.00
CA VAL A 38 3.54 11.47 10.89
C VAL A 38 4.66 11.52 9.85
N LEU A 39 5.92 11.63 10.29
CA LEU A 39 7.09 11.57 9.41
C LEU A 39 7.17 10.23 8.67
N ASP A 40 7.02 9.11 9.40
CA ASP A 40 7.03 7.77 8.82
C ASP A 40 5.93 7.61 7.76
N TYR A 41 4.75 8.19 8.00
CA TYR A 41 3.65 8.16 7.04
C TYR A 41 3.93 9.01 5.80
N ILE A 42 4.54 10.19 5.95
CA ILE A 42 4.95 11.03 4.82
C ILE A 42 5.98 10.29 3.96
N GLU A 43 6.97 9.64 4.60
CA GLU A 43 7.96 8.85 3.89
C GLU A 43 7.32 7.67 3.14
N PHE A 44 6.38 6.97 3.78
CA PHE A 44 5.58 5.93 3.13
C PHE A 44 4.82 6.45 1.91
N LEU A 45 4.19 7.62 2.01
CA LEU A 45 3.47 8.22 0.89
C LEU A 45 4.43 8.58 -0.25
N ALA A 46 5.60 9.16 0.05
CA ALA A 46 6.61 9.45 -0.95
C ALA A 46 6.99 8.16 -1.71
N GLN A 47 7.28 7.07 -0.99
CA GLN A 47 7.64 5.79 -1.61
C GLN A 47 6.50 5.17 -2.42
N LYS A 48 5.26 5.22 -1.90
CA LYS A 48 4.09 4.60 -2.53
C LYS A 48 3.73 5.19 -3.90
N TYR A 49 4.01 6.48 -4.11
CA TYR A 49 3.62 7.19 -5.33
C TYR A 49 4.80 7.56 -6.25
N ILE A 50 6.06 7.22 -5.90
CA ILE A 50 7.23 7.42 -6.78
C ILE A 50 7.11 6.61 -8.08
N GLU A 51 6.50 5.42 -8.04
CA GLU A 51 6.10 4.70 -9.25
C GLU A 51 4.60 4.44 -9.22
N PRO A 52 3.84 4.87 -10.25
CA PRO A 52 2.53 4.29 -10.48
C PRO A 52 2.76 2.82 -10.78
N GLN A 53 2.61 1.95 -9.77
CA GLN A 53 2.44 0.53 -9.99
C GLN A 53 1.17 0.39 -10.81
N THR A 54 1.31 0.41 -12.13
CA THR A 54 0.25 0.00 -13.03
C THR A 54 -0.08 -1.42 -12.59
N PRO A 55 -1.27 -1.65 -12.01
CA PRO A 55 -1.61 -2.97 -11.53
C PRO A 55 -1.53 -3.88 -12.76
N GLN A 56 -0.50 -4.73 -12.81
CA GLN A 56 -0.39 -5.63 -13.93
C GLN A 56 -1.65 -6.51 -13.89
N PRO A 57 -2.41 -6.59 -14.98
CA PRO A 57 -3.60 -7.41 -15.00
C PRO A 57 -3.21 -8.84 -14.63
N ARG A 58 -3.91 -9.43 -13.66
CA ARG A 58 -3.65 -10.82 -13.28
C ARG A 58 -4.02 -11.70 -14.46
N ILE A 59 -3.04 -12.44 -14.99
CA ILE A 59 -3.26 -13.39 -16.08
C ILE A 59 -3.59 -14.74 -15.44
N SER A 60 -4.82 -15.23 -15.64
CA SER A 60 -5.25 -16.54 -15.16
C SER A 60 -4.34 -17.64 -15.69
N GLY A 61 -3.76 -18.44 -14.79
CA GLY A 61 -2.89 -19.56 -15.16
C GLY A 61 -1.47 -19.20 -15.59
N LEU A 62 -1.02 -17.95 -15.43
CA LEU A 62 0.34 -17.51 -15.80
C LEU A 62 1.44 -18.40 -15.22
N HIS A 63 1.25 -18.88 -13.99
CA HIS A 63 2.21 -19.71 -13.27
C HIS A 63 1.75 -21.17 -13.14
N ARG A 64 0.84 -21.63 -14.00
CA ARG A 64 0.40 -23.04 -13.98
C ARG A 64 1.61 -23.94 -14.20
N GLY A 65 1.88 -24.84 -13.26
CA GLY A 65 3.01 -25.76 -13.31
C GLY A 65 4.38 -25.15 -12.97
N MET A 66 4.44 -23.86 -12.61
CA MET A 66 5.70 -23.19 -12.21
C MET A 66 5.95 -23.24 -10.70
N GLY A 67 4.99 -23.73 -9.91
CA GLY A 67 5.13 -23.92 -8.47
C GLY A 67 5.42 -25.37 -8.13
N TRP A 68 6.32 -25.60 -7.17
CA TRP A 68 6.39 -26.88 -6.49
C TRP A 68 5.21 -26.96 -5.52
N ILE A 69 4.44 -28.04 -5.63
CA ILE A 69 3.36 -28.38 -4.71
C ILE A 69 3.81 -29.66 -4.03
N SER A 70 3.76 -29.70 -2.70
CA SER A 70 4.06 -30.92 -1.96
C SER A 70 3.18 -32.08 -2.42
N ASP A 71 3.73 -33.29 -2.46
CA ASP A 71 3.00 -34.48 -2.91
C ASP A 71 1.77 -34.78 -2.04
N ASP A 72 1.77 -34.32 -0.79
CA ASP A 72 0.71 -34.49 0.22
C ASP A 72 -0.34 -33.37 0.20
N PHE A 73 -0.29 -32.41 -0.74
CA PHE A 73 -1.24 -31.29 -0.76
C PHE A 73 -2.69 -31.73 -0.87
N ASN A 74 -2.94 -32.84 -1.58
CA ASN A 74 -4.27 -33.42 -1.74
C ASN A 74 -4.61 -34.45 -0.66
N ASP A 75 -3.68 -34.76 0.24
CA ASP A 75 -3.91 -35.74 1.28
C ASP A 75 -4.85 -35.18 2.36
N PRO A 76 -5.71 -36.03 2.95
CA PRO A 76 -6.57 -35.60 4.02
C PRO A 76 -5.75 -35.15 5.23
N ILE A 77 -6.09 -34.00 5.79
CA ILE A 77 -5.46 -33.48 7.00
C ILE A 77 -5.69 -34.50 8.14
N PRO A 78 -4.63 -34.95 8.86
CA PRO A 78 -4.75 -35.92 9.94
C PRO A 78 -5.74 -35.48 11.02
N PRO A 79 -6.54 -36.39 11.61
CA PRO A 79 -7.52 -36.05 12.65
C PRO A 79 -6.92 -35.33 13.86
N ASP A 80 -5.66 -35.64 14.18
CA ASP A 80 -4.95 -35.07 15.33
C ASP A 80 -4.57 -33.60 15.14
N TYR A 81 -4.46 -33.13 13.89
CA TYR A 81 -4.19 -31.72 13.56
C TYR A 81 -5.25 -30.77 14.15
N TRP A 82 -6.49 -31.24 14.25
CA TRP A 82 -7.64 -30.44 14.72
C TRP A 82 -7.85 -30.49 16.23
N ARG A 83 -7.00 -31.19 16.98
CA ARG A 83 -7.19 -31.35 18.44
C ARG A 83 -6.94 -30.05 19.21
N ASP A 84 -6.00 -29.24 18.76
CA ASP A 84 -5.66 -27.97 19.43
C ASP A 84 -6.62 -26.84 19.04
N THR A 85 -7.39 -26.99 17.96
CA THR A 85 -8.33 -25.96 17.49
C THR A 85 -9.69 -25.99 18.21
N LYS A 86 -9.92 -26.95 19.11
CA LYS A 86 -11.18 -27.11 19.86
C LYS A 86 -11.15 -26.57 21.31
N SER A 87 -10.05 -25.96 21.74
CA SER A 87 -9.97 -25.32 23.06
C SER A 87 -9.98 -23.80 22.94
N ARG A 88 -11.16 -23.21 22.69
CA ARG A 88 -11.42 -21.79 22.94
C ARG A 88 -12.86 -21.56 23.35
#